data_AF-D1Z1Z1-F1
#
_entry.id   AF-D1Z1Z1-F1
#
_cell.length_a   1.000
_cell.length_b   1.000
_cell.length_c   1.000
_cell.angle_alpha   90.00
_cell.angle_beta   90.00
_cell.angle_gamma   90.00
#
_symmetry.space_group_name_H-M   'P 1'
#
loop_
_entity.id
_entity.type
_entity.pdbx_description
1 polymer ?
#
loop_
_entity_poly.entity_id
_entity_poly.type
_entity_poly.pdbx_seq_one_letter_code
_entity_poly.pdbx_strand_id
1 'polypeptide(L)'
;MKPYFIIAIFILVTSVLGALFFADWGLIVLFLFAELASLVSFYIFFSVIIPSLFPEYRNVDENFNCGADEVYLNTKEMYGPKTPFGGMKDK
;
A
#
# COMPACT_ATOMS: atom_id res chain seq x y z
N MET A 1 -0.41 -10.22 -2.25
CA MET A 1 -1.01 -8.90 -2.49
C MET A 1 -2.50 -8.98 -2.18
N LYS A 2 -3.03 -8.09 -1.33
CA LYS A 2 -4.46 -8.13 -0.98
C LYS A 2 -5.33 -7.87 -2.22
N PRO A 3 -6.48 -8.54 -2.39
CA PRO A 3 -7.24 -8.55 -3.65
C PRO A 3 -7.69 -7.15 -4.09
N TYR A 4 -8.04 -6.28 -3.15
CA TYR A 4 -8.44 -4.89 -3.43
C TYR A 4 -7.32 -4.05 -4.05
N PHE A 5 -6.05 -4.36 -3.78
CA PHE A 5 -4.92 -3.60 -4.30
C PHE A 5 -4.63 -3.97 -5.77
N ILE A 6 -4.83 -5.24 -6.13
CA ILE A 6 -4.77 -5.70 -7.52
C ILE A 6 -5.86 -4.99 -8.35
N ILE A 7 -7.07 -4.89 -7.79
CA ILE A 7 -8.18 -4.17 -8.41
C ILE A 7 -7.85 -2.68 -8.57
N ALA A 8 -7.28 -2.03 -7.55
CA ALA A 8 -6.88 -0.63 -7.63
C ALA A 8 -5.84 -0.37 -8.73
N ILE A 9 -4.82 -1.23 -8.85
CA ILE A 9 -3.83 -1.13 -9.94
C ILE A 9 -4.51 -1.31 -11.30
N PHE A 10 -5.41 -2.27 -11.43
CA PHE A 10 -6.12 -2.51 -12.68
C PHE A 10 -6.94 -1.27 -13.10
N ILE A 11 -7.66 -0.66 -12.16
CA ILE A 11 -8.45 0.56 -12.42
C ILE A 11 -7.52 1.74 -12.78
N LEU A 12 -6.37 1.86 -12.11
CA LEU A 12 -5.38 2.89 -12.46
C LEU A 12 -4.91 2.73 -13.91
N VAL A 13 -4.51 1.51 -14.31
CA VAL A 13 -4.03 1.24 -15.67
C VAL A 13 -5.12 1.50 -16.70
N THR A 14 -6.34 1.03 -16.47
CA THR A 14 -7.46 1.28 -17.40
C THR A 14 -7.84 2.75 -17.47
N SER A 15 -7.73 3.51 -16.37
CA SER A 15 -7.99 4.95 -16.37
C SER A 15 -6.97 5.73 -17.21
N VAL A 16 -5.69 5.38 -17.14
CA VAL A 16 -4.61 6.01 -17.93
C VAL A 16 -4.74 5.65 -19.41
N LEU A 17 -4.97 4.37 -19.72
CA LEU A 17 -5.23 3.94 -21.10
C LEU A 17 -6.51 4.60 -21.64
N GLY A 18 -7.55 4.69 -20.83
CA GLY A 18 -8.80 5.36 -21.17
C GLY A 18 -8.58 6.84 -21.52
N ALA A 19 -7.82 7.56 -20.70
CA ALA A 19 -7.44 8.94 -20.98
C ALA A 19 -6.65 9.09 -22.30
N LEU A 20 -5.74 8.16 -22.60
CA LEU A 20 -4.92 8.20 -23.83
C LEU A 20 -5.71 7.89 -25.10
N PHE A 21 -6.54 6.85 -25.09
CA PHE A 21 -7.26 6.40 -26.29
C PHE A 21 -8.55 7.16 -26.56
N PHE A 22 -9.20 7.71 -25.53
CA PHE A 22 -10.47 8.42 -25.64
C PHE A 22 -10.35 9.93 -25.44
N ALA A 23 -9.13 10.48 -25.47
CA ALA A 23 -8.89 11.93 -25.37
C ALA A 23 -9.68 12.74 -26.41
N ASP A 24 -9.78 12.20 -27.63
CA ASP A 24 -10.39 12.89 -28.76
C ASP A 24 -11.92 12.85 -28.76
N TRP A 25 -12.54 12.06 -27.88
CA TRP A 25 -14.00 11.93 -27.78
C TRP A 25 -14.67 13.10 -27.07
N GLY A 26 -13.87 13.99 -26.46
CA GLY A 26 -14.32 15.22 -25.86
C GLY A 26 -13.74 15.46 -24.48
N LEU A 27 -13.63 16.73 -24.10
CA LEU A 27 -13.02 17.17 -22.85
C LEU A 27 -13.65 16.51 -21.62
N ILE A 28 -14.96 16.27 -21.64
CA ILE A 28 -15.70 15.65 -20.53
C ILE A 28 -15.20 14.22 -20.25
N VAL A 29 -14.94 13.44 -21.30
CA VAL A 29 -14.47 12.05 -21.17
C VAL A 29 -13.05 12.03 -20.62
N LEU A 30 -12.20 12.95 -21.07
CA LEU A 30 -10.84 13.10 -20.57
C LEU A 30 -10.82 13.50 -19.10
N PHE A 31 -11.68 14.44 -18.68
CA PHE A 31 -11.84 14.82 -17.27
C PHE A 31 -12.31 13.67 -16.40
N LEU A 32 -13.24 12.84 -16.88
CA LEU A 32 -13.74 11.68 -16.14
C LEU A 32 -12.63 10.65 -15.88
N PHE A 33 -11.80 10.35 -16.88
CA PHE A 33 -10.67 9.43 -16.71
C PHE A 33 -9.58 10.02 -15.80
N ALA A 34 -9.31 11.32 -15.91
CA ALA A 34 -8.37 12.00 -15.03
C ALA A 34 -8.84 12.01 -13.56
N GLU A 35 -10.13 12.23 -13.32
CA GLU A 35 -10.72 12.16 -11.99
C GLU A 35 -10.65 10.74 -11.40
N LEU A 36 -10.97 9.73 -12.20
CA LEU A 36 -10.85 8.33 -11.80
C LEU A 36 -9.40 7.96 -11.43
N ALA A 37 -8.43 8.37 -12.25
CA ALA A 37 -7.01 8.16 -11.98
C ALA A 37 -6.55 8.85 -10.69
N SER A 38 -7.03 10.09 -10.46
CA SER A 38 -6.74 10.87 -9.25
C SER A 38 -7.25 10.17 -7.99
N LEU A 39 -8.52 9.75 -7.98
CA LEU A 39 -9.13 9.05 -6.83
C LEU A 39 -8.39 7.75 -6.48
N VAL A 40 -8.07 6.95 -7.49
CA VAL A 40 -7.35 5.69 -7.29
C VAL A 40 -5.92 5.93 -6.81
N SER A 41 -5.25 6.96 -7.31
CA SER A 41 -3.91 7.35 -6.87
C SER A 41 -3.91 7.79 -5.40
N PHE A 42 -4.88 8.62 -4.98
CA PHE A 42 -5.05 8.97 -3.57
C PHE A 42 -5.34 7.74 -2.70
N TYR A 43 -6.22 6.84 -3.13
CA TYR A 43 -6.47 5.59 -2.40
C TYR A 43 -5.20 4.76 -2.18
N ILE A 44 -4.37 4.61 -3.21
CA ILE A 44 -3.09 3.90 -3.12
C ILE A 44 -2.12 4.64 -2.19
N PHE A 45 -2.07 5.98 -2.27
CA PHE A 45 -1.22 6.81 -1.42
C PHE A 45 -1.56 6.64 0.07
N PHE A 46 -2.84 6.77 0.45
CA PHE A 46 -3.27 6.62 1.84
C PHE A 46 -3.17 5.17 2.35
N SER A 47 -3.40 4.17 1.48
CA SER A 47 -3.42 2.76 1.90
C SER A 47 -2.04 2.09 1.93
N VAL A 48 -1.06 2.61 1.19
CA VAL A 48 0.26 1.99 1.04
C VAL A 48 1.36 2.90 1.53
N ILE A 49 1.42 4.13 1.02
CA ILE A 49 2.55 5.02 1.30
C ILE A 49 2.54 5.42 2.78
N ILE A 50 1.39 5.82 3.33
CA ILE A 50 1.31 6.24 4.74
C ILE A 50 1.62 5.09 5.71
N PRO A 51 1.00 3.88 5.62
CA PRO A 51 1.34 2.78 6.51
C PRO A 51 2.76 2.24 6.30
N SER A 52 3.37 2.46 5.13
CA SER A 52 4.76 2.10 4.90
C SER A 52 5.76 3.07 5.54
N LEU A 53 5.36 4.34 5.75
CA LEU A 53 6.16 5.35 6.42
C LEU A 53 6.14 5.22 7.96
N PHE A 54 5.08 4.62 8.51
CA PHE A 54 4.94 4.38 9.95
C PHE A 54 4.87 2.86 10.23
N PRO A 55 6.02 2.18 10.36
CA PRO A 55 6.03 0.77 10.72
C PRO A 55 5.52 0.57 12.15
N GLU A 56 4.59 -0.37 12.35
CA GLU A 56 4.10 -0.78 13.67
C GLU A 56 5.04 -1.84 14.30
N TYR A 57 5.17 -1.81 15.63
CA TYR A 57 5.85 -2.86 16.41
C TYR A 57 5.16 -4.21 16.17
N ARG A 58 5.94 -5.24 15.81
CA ARG A 58 5.44 -6.57 15.41
C ARG A 58 4.91 -7.40 16.60
N ASN A 59 5.30 -7.10 17.84
CA ASN A 59 4.99 -7.95 18.99
C ASN A 59 4.64 -7.14 20.24
N VAL A 60 3.39 -7.23 20.70
CA VAL A 60 2.92 -6.56 21.94
C VAL A 60 3.21 -7.44 23.18
N ASP A 61 3.45 -8.72 22.96
CA ASP A 61 3.61 -9.73 24.02
C ASP A 61 4.96 -9.62 24.77
N GLU A 62 5.97 -8.97 24.18
CA GLU A 62 7.26 -8.72 24.85
C GLU A 62 7.22 -7.53 25.82
N ASN A 63 6.26 -6.60 25.65
CA ASN A 63 6.16 -5.42 26.51
C ASN A 63 5.72 -5.77 27.95
N PHE A 64 5.11 -6.94 28.14
CA PHE A 64 4.69 -7.45 29.45
C PHE A 64 5.73 -8.32 30.17
N ASN A 65 6.81 -8.74 29.49
CA ASN A 65 7.80 -9.67 30.04
C ASN A 65 9.08 -9.01 30.58
N CYS A 66 9.10 -7.68 30.73
CA CYS A 66 10.16 -6.95 31.44
C CYS A 66 11.60 -7.35 31.04
N GLY A 67 11.84 -7.63 29.75
CA GLY A 67 13.18 -7.80 29.19
C GLY A 67 13.99 -8.99 29.69
N ALA A 68 13.34 -10.12 30.01
CA ALA A 68 14.00 -11.21 30.75
C ALA A 68 14.59 -12.36 29.92
N ASP A 69 14.62 -12.35 28.57
CA ASP A 69 15.17 -13.54 27.88
C ASP A 69 16.07 -13.37 26.66
N GLU A 70 16.00 -12.32 25.82
CA GLU A 70 16.84 -12.34 24.62
C GLU A 70 17.55 -11.01 24.32
N VAL A 71 18.82 -11.16 23.95
CA VAL A 71 19.79 -10.16 23.50
C VAL A 71 19.09 -9.05 22.72
N TYR A 72 19.37 -7.79 23.10
CA TYR A 72 18.85 -6.50 22.59
C TYR A 72 18.80 -6.28 21.05
N LEU A 73 19.10 -7.30 20.24
CA LEU A 73 19.07 -7.32 18.78
C LEU A 73 18.54 -8.68 18.30
N ASN A 74 17.27 -9.00 18.61
CA ASN A 74 16.61 -10.13 17.96
C ASN A 74 16.20 -9.70 16.55
N THR A 75 16.68 -10.39 15.52
CA THR A 75 16.32 -10.11 14.11
C THR A 75 14.83 -10.27 13.83
N LYS A 76 14.09 -10.90 14.77
CA LYS A 76 12.63 -11.04 14.77
C LYS A 76 11.87 -9.82 15.29
N GLU A 77 12.53 -8.92 16.03
CA GLU A 77 11.98 -7.67 16.58
C GLU A 77 12.11 -6.47 15.62
N MET A 78 12.68 -6.69 14.43
CA MET A 78 12.80 -5.62 13.44
C MET A 78 11.41 -5.15 12.99
N TYR A 79 11.16 -3.85 13.16
CA TYR A 79 10.04 -3.12 12.59
C TYR A 79 9.81 -3.54 11.14
N GLY A 80 8.73 -4.26 10.90
CA GLY A 80 8.36 -4.74 9.58
C GLY A 80 7.48 -3.69 8.88
N PRO A 81 7.82 -3.26 7.66
CA PRO A 81 6.94 -2.36 6.93
C PRO A 81 5.63 -3.11 6.64
N LYS A 82 4.50 -2.51 7.03
CA LYS A 82 3.15 -3.04 6.75
C LYS A 82 2.80 -2.84 5.28
N THR A 83 3.50 -3.54 4.39
CA THR A 83 3.23 -3.45 2.96
C THR A 83 2.08 -4.40 2.57
N PRO A 84 1.13 -3.97 1.73
CA PRO A 84 0.07 -4.84 1.20
C PRO A 84 0.61 -5.93 0.24
N PHE A 85 1.90 -5.87 -0.07
CA PHE A 85 2.64 -6.82 -0.90
C PHE A 85 2.97 -8.13 -0.16
N GLY A 86 2.87 -8.14 1.17
CA GLY A 86 3.21 -9.28 2.02
C GLY A 86 4.50 -9.00 2.77
N GLY A 87 4.49 -9.24 4.09
CA GLY A 87 5.69 -9.17 4.92
C GLY A 87 6.68 -10.27 4.55
N MET A 88 7.96 -10.05 4.84
CA MET A 88 9.01 -11.06 4.64
C MET A 88 8.57 -12.38 5.26
N LYS A 89 8.59 -13.45 4.45
CA LYS A 89 8.49 -14.81 4.97
C LYS A 89 9.73 -15.07 5.82
N ASP A 90 9.51 -15.34 7.09
CA ASP A 90 10.53 -15.81 8.01
C ASP A 90 11.24 -17.01 7.36
N LYS A 91 12.57 -16.94 7.27
CA LYS A 91 13.43 -18.10 6.95
C LYS A 91 13.78 -18.81 8.24
#